data_AF-A0AA39Q5Q8-F1
#
_entry.id   AF-A0AA39Q5Q8-F1
#
_cell.length_a   1.000
_cell.length_b   1.000
_cell.length_c   1.000
_cell.angle_alpha   90.00
_cell.angle_beta   90.00
_cell.angle_gamma   90.00
#
_symmetry.space_group_name_H-M   'P 1'
#
loop_
_entity.id
_entity.type
_entity.pdbx_description
1 polymer ?
#
loop_
_entity_poly.entity_id
_entity_poly.type
_entity_poly.pdbx_seq_one_letter_code
_entity_poly.pdbx_strand_id
1 'polypeptide(L)'
;MELPTYNGQQGPSASRPSSSISPRIPIIFRRLHRFQQMDFELAAWQLTYLCLAPRRVYRNVYFHKQTKNTWARDDPAILVLIGACLCVSAVAWAVVYSYTIFEAIELAFLMIARDYLLTGIVVATLLWLTSNRLLLSPPSHSTPADSFVEWAYAFDVHTNAFFPLYLALYLAQLFLLPIVLKDNWVCLWVGNTLYLAAFAQYTYGIYLGLNALPFLVRSELLLSPLLPLFTAYIISLLGFNVAKHVLAIYFGS
;
A
#
# COMPACT_ATOMS: atom_id res chain seq x y z
N MET A 1 46.99 -48.84 -36.62
CA MET A 1 46.75 -47.47 -36.12
C MET A 1 45.43 -47.55 -35.37
N GLU A 2 45.52 -47.79 -34.08
CA GLU A 2 44.41 -48.15 -33.20
C GLU A 2 43.69 -46.90 -32.70
N LEU A 3 42.35 -46.97 -32.64
CA LEU A 3 41.48 -45.94 -32.06
C LEU A 3 41.52 -46.05 -30.52
N PRO A 4 41.60 -44.94 -29.77
CA PRO A 4 41.54 -45.01 -28.32
C PRO A 4 40.10 -45.17 -27.83
N THR A 5 39.89 -46.24 -27.05
CA THR A 5 38.69 -46.59 -26.29
C THR A 5 38.43 -45.62 -25.13
N TYR A 6 37.17 -45.20 -24.99
CA TYR A 6 36.66 -44.41 -23.87
C TYR A 6 36.57 -45.28 -22.59
N ASN A 7 37.38 -44.97 -21.58
CA ASN A 7 37.26 -45.61 -20.26
C ASN A 7 36.38 -44.75 -19.35
N GLY A 8 35.24 -45.33 -18.95
CA GLY A 8 34.37 -44.77 -17.91
C GLY A 8 35.02 -44.89 -16.54
N GLN A 9 35.12 -43.75 -15.84
CA GLN A 9 35.38 -43.71 -14.40
C GLN A 9 34.20 -43.04 -13.70
N GLN A 10 33.51 -43.84 -12.88
CA GLN A 10 32.50 -43.42 -11.91
C GLN A 10 33.20 -42.60 -10.81
N GLY A 11 32.88 -41.31 -10.74
CA GLY A 11 33.26 -40.45 -9.62
C GLY A 11 32.30 -40.61 -8.43
N PRO A 12 32.78 -40.47 -7.18
CA PRO A 12 31.97 -40.70 -5.99
C PRO A 12 30.89 -39.62 -5.82
N SER A 13 29.71 -40.07 -5.41
CA SER A 13 28.53 -39.29 -5.08
C SER A 13 28.82 -38.17 -4.08
N ALA A 14 28.84 -36.92 -4.57
CA ALA A 14 28.89 -35.72 -3.73
C ALA A 14 27.55 -35.53 -3.01
N SER A 15 27.59 -35.66 -1.69
CA SER A 15 26.52 -35.31 -0.76
C SER A 15 26.08 -33.84 -0.96
N ARG A 16 24.79 -33.64 -1.25
CA ARG A 16 24.14 -32.31 -1.28
C ARG A 16 24.33 -31.61 0.08
N PRO A 17 24.83 -30.37 0.15
CA PRO A 17 24.82 -29.64 1.40
C PRO A 17 23.39 -29.29 1.77
N SER A 18 22.99 -29.69 2.97
CA SER A 18 21.76 -29.27 3.64
C SER A 18 21.69 -27.74 3.70
N SER A 19 20.68 -27.16 3.07
CA SER A 19 20.37 -25.73 3.17
C SER A 19 20.04 -25.40 4.63
N SER A 20 20.95 -24.75 5.32
CA SER A 20 20.70 -24.14 6.62
C SER A 20 19.63 -23.06 6.47
N ILE A 21 18.47 -23.30 7.06
CA ILE A 21 17.42 -22.30 7.22
C ILE A 21 17.85 -21.41 8.38
N SER A 22 18.76 -20.47 8.11
CA SER A 22 18.96 -19.34 9.02
C SER A 22 17.68 -18.50 9.01
N PRO A 23 17.13 -18.12 10.17
CA PRO A 23 15.98 -17.22 10.22
C PRO A 23 16.43 -15.88 9.65
N ARG A 24 16.13 -15.65 8.37
CA ARG A 24 16.34 -14.36 7.72
C ARG A 24 15.40 -13.38 8.42
N ILE A 25 15.92 -12.63 9.38
CA ILE A 25 15.29 -11.39 9.85
C ILE A 25 14.83 -10.66 8.57
N PRO A 26 13.54 -10.28 8.45
CA PRO A 26 13.04 -9.66 7.24
C PRO A 26 13.94 -8.47 6.91
N ILE A 27 14.47 -8.46 5.69
CA ILE A 27 15.45 -7.47 5.20
C ILE A 27 14.98 -6.03 5.44
N ILE A 28 13.66 -5.82 5.54
CA ILE A 28 12.97 -4.58 5.92
C ILE A 28 13.48 -3.98 7.24
N PHE A 29 13.65 -4.78 8.31
CA PHE A 29 14.05 -4.27 9.63
C PHE A 29 15.51 -3.86 9.68
N ARG A 30 16.38 -4.55 8.92
CA ARG A 30 17.80 -4.17 8.79
C ARG A 30 17.98 -2.89 7.97
N ARG A 31 17.06 -2.60 7.04
CA ARG A 31 17.07 -1.39 6.21
C ARG A 31 16.47 -0.16 6.90
N LEU A 32 15.46 -0.34 7.76
CA LEU A 32 14.84 0.73 8.56
C LEU A 32 15.83 1.46 9.49
N HIS A 33 16.88 0.77 9.97
CA HIS A 33 17.86 1.37 10.88
C HIS A 33 18.94 2.23 10.17
N ARG A 34 18.94 2.32 8.83
CA ARG A 34 19.93 3.11 8.08
C ARG A 34 19.38 4.48 7.67
N PHE A 35 19.00 5.29 8.67
CA PHE A 35 18.44 6.64 8.50
C PHE A 35 19.32 7.62 7.71
N GLN A 36 20.64 7.43 7.72
CA GLN A 36 21.63 8.38 7.18
C GLN A 36 21.78 8.35 5.65
N GLN A 37 21.16 7.38 4.96
CA GLN A 37 21.22 7.24 3.49
C GLN A 37 19.83 7.30 2.84
N MET A 38 18.84 7.87 3.52
CA MET A 38 17.46 7.92 3.04
C MET A 38 17.19 9.24 2.31
N ASP A 39 16.82 9.17 1.03
CA ASP A 39 16.50 10.32 0.20
C ASP A 39 15.09 10.88 0.52
N PHE A 40 14.95 11.54 1.67
CA PHE A 40 13.67 12.10 2.14
C PHE A 40 13.06 13.12 1.18
N GLU A 41 13.89 13.90 0.47
CA GLU A 41 13.42 14.87 -0.52
C GLU A 41 12.70 14.18 -1.68
N LEU A 42 13.30 13.12 -2.23
CA LEU A 42 12.71 12.35 -3.32
C LEU A 42 11.43 11.64 -2.87
N ALA A 43 11.41 11.10 -1.64
CA ALA A 43 10.21 10.51 -1.05
C ALA A 43 9.08 11.55 -0.88
N ALA A 44 9.38 12.76 -0.40
CA ALA A 44 8.41 13.83 -0.23
C ALA A 44 7.84 14.31 -1.58
N TRP A 45 8.68 14.42 -2.61
CA TRP A 45 8.22 14.68 -3.97
C TRP A 45 7.33 13.56 -4.50
N GLN A 46 7.67 12.29 -4.26
CA GLN A 46 6.81 11.17 -4.66
C GLN A 46 5.43 11.23 -3.99
N LEU A 47 5.36 11.49 -2.68
CA LEU A 47 4.09 11.66 -1.97
C LEU A 47 3.26 12.84 -2.51
N THR A 48 3.93 13.96 -2.81
CA THR A 48 3.28 15.13 -3.39
C THR A 48 2.74 14.83 -4.79
N TYR A 49 3.53 14.17 -5.65
CA TYR A 49 3.10 13.78 -6.99
C TYR A 49 2.01 12.71 -6.97
N LEU A 50 1.95 11.84 -5.98
CA LEU A 50 0.82 10.91 -5.81
C LEU A 50 -0.52 11.65 -5.68
N CYS A 51 -0.52 12.83 -5.07
CA CYS A 51 -1.72 13.64 -4.89
C CYS A 51 -2.04 14.48 -6.15
N LEU A 52 -1.02 15.10 -6.76
CA LEU A 52 -1.22 16.07 -7.83
C LEU A 52 -1.17 15.47 -9.24
N ALA A 53 -0.32 14.46 -9.45
CA ALA A 53 -0.04 13.90 -10.77
C ALA A 53 0.42 12.44 -10.66
N PRO A 54 -0.43 11.52 -10.18
CA PRO A 54 -0.02 10.16 -9.81
C PRO A 54 0.57 9.38 -10.99
N ARG A 55 0.11 9.66 -12.22
CA ARG A 55 0.68 9.08 -13.46
C ARG A 55 2.19 9.32 -13.60
N ARG A 56 2.72 10.45 -13.09
CA ARG A 56 4.16 10.74 -13.13
C ARG A 56 4.95 9.78 -12.26
N VAL A 57 4.43 9.43 -11.09
CA VAL A 57 5.09 8.52 -10.14
C VAL A 57 5.20 7.12 -10.73
N TYR A 58 4.12 6.62 -11.34
CA TYR A 58 4.13 5.29 -11.94
C TYR A 58 4.97 5.19 -13.22
N ARG A 59 5.14 6.29 -13.96
CA ARG A 59 6.13 6.33 -15.05
C ARG A 59 7.56 6.14 -14.53
N ASN A 60 7.89 6.70 -13.36
CA ASN A 60 9.22 6.53 -12.75
C ASN A 60 9.46 5.08 -12.29
N VAL A 61 8.41 4.37 -11.86
CA VAL A 61 8.49 2.92 -11.55
C VAL A 61 8.92 2.11 -12.77
N TYR A 62 8.39 2.43 -13.95
CA TYR A 62 8.80 1.77 -15.19
C TYR A 62 10.29 1.98 -15.50
N PHE A 63 10.81 3.20 -15.33
CA PHE A 63 12.24 3.49 -15.48
C PHE A 63 13.11 2.81 -14.42
N HIS A 64 12.60 2.66 -13.19
CA HIS A 64 13.29 1.92 -12.13
C HIS A 64 13.46 0.44 -12.51
N LYS A 65 12.43 -0.18 -13.07
CA LYS A 65 12.52 -1.56 -13.54
C LYS A 65 13.61 -1.73 -14.60
N GLN A 66 13.73 -0.80 -15.55
CA GLN A 66 14.77 -0.87 -16.59
C GLN A 66 16.20 -0.76 -16.06
N THR A 67 16.39 -0.08 -14.93
CA THR A 67 17.73 0.19 -14.36
C THR A 67 18.12 -0.81 -13.27
N LYS A 68 17.16 -1.32 -12.48
CA LYS A 68 17.42 -2.24 -11.36
C LYS A 68 16.82 -3.63 -11.51
N ASN A 69 16.04 -3.88 -12.55
CA ASN A 69 15.35 -5.15 -12.80
C ASN A 69 14.43 -5.63 -11.66
N THR A 70 14.01 -4.76 -10.74
CA THR A 70 13.03 -5.02 -9.68
C THR A 70 11.86 -4.03 -9.77
N TRP A 71 10.66 -4.47 -9.38
CA TRP A 71 9.49 -3.59 -9.31
C TRP A 71 9.33 -2.93 -7.94
N ALA A 72 9.63 -3.67 -6.87
CA ALA A 72 9.57 -3.14 -5.52
C ALA A 72 10.64 -2.07 -5.26
N ARG A 73 10.31 -1.10 -4.43
CA ARG A 73 11.27 -0.11 -3.92
C ARG A 73 12.23 -0.74 -2.92
N ASP A 74 13.44 -0.20 -2.91
CA ASP A 74 14.50 -0.59 -1.98
C ASP A 74 14.63 0.35 -0.76
N ASP A 75 14.06 1.56 -0.83
CA ASP A 75 14.22 2.64 0.13
C ASP A 75 13.05 2.75 1.13
N PRO A 76 13.30 2.68 2.45
CA PRO A 76 12.23 2.77 3.46
C PRO A 76 11.72 4.20 3.71
N ALA A 77 12.14 5.20 2.90
CA ALA A 77 11.91 6.62 3.16
C ALA A 77 10.43 6.99 3.17
N ILE A 78 9.66 6.44 2.24
CA ILE A 78 8.22 6.69 2.15
C ILE A 78 7.48 6.10 3.36
N LEU A 79 7.89 4.92 3.84
CA LEU A 79 7.29 4.28 5.02
C LEU A 79 7.52 5.13 6.28
N VAL A 80 8.75 5.63 6.46
CA VAL A 80 9.10 6.50 7.60
C VAL A 80 8.33 7.84 7.51
N LEU A 81 8.23 8.42 6.31
CA LEU A 81 7.53 9.69 6.11
C LEU A 81 6.03 9.57 6.38
N ILE A 82 5.38 8.49 5.93
CA ILE A 82 3.97 8.21 6.27
C ILE A 82 3.81 7.96 7.77
N GLY A 83 4.72 7.22 8.40
CA GLY A 83 4.72 7.02 9.85
C GLY A 83 4.80 8.35 10.60
N ALA A 84 5.68 9.26 10.18
CA ALA A 84 5.78 10.60 10.75
C ALA A 84 4.50 11.42 10.55
N CYS A 85 3.90 11.36 9.36
CA CYS A 85 2.60 12.00 9.08
C CYS A 85 1.49 11.46 10.01
N LEU A 86 1.42 10.14 10.21
CA LEU A 86 0.47 9.52 11.12
C LEU A 86 0.70 9.95 12.57
N CYS A 87 1.95 10.08 13.03
CA CYS A 87 2.24 10.66 14.34
C CYS A 87 1.70 12.10 14.48
N VAL A 88 1.90 12.95 13.46
CA VAL A 88 1.37 14.32 13.46
C VAL A 88 -0.16 14.32 13.53
N SER A 89 -0.82 13.46 12.75
CA SER A 89 -2.27 13.30 12.82
C SER A 89 -2.72 12.80 14.19
N ALA A 90 -2.06 11.79 14.76
CA ALA A 90 -2.39 11.27 16.09
C ALA A 90 -2.33 12.35 17.16
N VAL A 91 -1.31 13.21 17.15
CA VAL A 91 -1.24 14.38 18.04
C VAL A 91 -2.41 15.33 17.80
N ALA A 92 -2.74 15.63 16.55
CA ALA A 92 -3.85 16.53 16.24
C ALA A 92 -5.22 15.98 16.70
N TRP A 93 -5.47 14.69 16.48
CA TRP A 93 -6.67 14.00 16.97
C TRP A 93 -6.71 13.92 18.50
N ALA A 94 -5.58 13.62 19.15
CA ALA A 94 -5.47 13.61 20.60
C ALA A 94 -5.79 14.97 21.22
N VAL A 95 -5.36 16.06 20.60
CA VAL A 95 -5.71 17.43 21.05
C VAL A 95 -7.21 17.69 20.93
N VAL A 96 -7.83 17.30 19.82
CA VAL A 96 -9.29 17.51 19.62
C VAL A 96 -10.12 16.73 20.63
N TYR A 97 -9.74 15.48 20.93
CA TYR A 97 -10.45 14.63 21.89
C TYR A 97 -9.95 14.78 23.33
N SER A 98 -9.04 15.73 23.59
CA SER A 98 -8.48 16.01 24.92
C SER A 98 -7.86 14.79 25.61
N TYR A 99 -7.15 13.96 24.84
CA TYR A 99 -6.46 12.78 25.34
C TYR A 99 -5.20 13.14 26.13
N THR A 100 -4.82 12.25 27.05
CA THR A 100 -3.56 12.30 27.77
C THR A 100 -2.37 11.98 26.85
N ILE A 101 -1.15 12.30 27.29
CA ILE A 101 0.07 12.02 26.51
C ILE A 101 0.22 10.50 26.25
N PHE A 102 -0.14 9.66 27.22
CA PHE A 102 -0.07 8.21 27.05
C PHE A 102 -1.08 7.70 26.02
N GLU A 103 -2.33 8.19 26.08
CA GLU A 103 -3.36 7.88 25.08
C GLU A 103 -2.98 8.41 23.70
N ALA A 104 -2.31 9.56 23.60
CA ALA A 104 -1.80 10.09 22.33
C ALA A 104 -0.70 9.21 21.72
N ILE A 105 0.20 8.66 22.54
CA ILE A 105 1.23 7.71 22.10
C ILE A 105 0.59 6.39 21.67
N GLU A 106 -0.39 5.89 22.44
CA GLU A 106 -1.15 4.70 22.08
C GLU A 106 -1.90 4.89 20.76
N LEU A 107 -2.54 6.04 20.57
CA LEU A 107 -3.22 6.42 19.34
C LEU A 107 -2.25 6.45 18.15
N ALA A 108 -1.06 7.03 18.30
CA ALA A 108 -0.04 7.06 17.26
C ALA A 108 0.42 5.65 16.89
N PHE A 109 0.68 4.80 17.89
CA PHE A 109 1.04 3.41 17.65
C PHE A 109 -0.08 2.64 16.95
N LEU A 110 -1.32 2.82 17.37
CA LEU A 110 -2.49 2.18 16.78
C LEU A 110 -2.70 2.64 15.33
N MET A 111 -2.57 3.92 15.01
CA MET A 111 -2.64 4.42 13.63
C MET A 111 -1.55 3.80 12.74
N ILE A 112 -0.32 3.70 13.22
CA ILE A 112 0.80 3.14 12.44
C ILE A 112 0.64 1.62 12.29
N ALA A 113 0.46 0.90 13.40
CA ALA A 113 0.46 -0.55 13.43
C ALA A 113 -0.82 -1.13 12.85
N ARG A 114 -1.99 -0.66 13.30
CA ARG A 114 -3.30 -1.18 12.88
C ARG A 114 -3.72 -0.58 11.55
N ASP A 115 -3.77 0.75 11.43
CA ASP A 115 -4.42 1.36 10.27
C ASP A 115 -3.55 1.34 9.03
N TYR A 116 -2.23 1.43 9.19
CA TYR A 116 -1.30 1.45 8.07
C TYR A 116 -0.64 0.08 7.84
N LEU A 117 0.09 -0.47 8.80
CA LEU A 117 0.87 -1.70 8.57
C LEU A 117 -0.01 -2.95 8.45
N LEU A 118 -0.94 -3.16 9.37
CA LEU A 118 -1.80 -4.35 9.35
C LEU A 118 -2.74 -4.32 8.14
N THR A 119 -3.41 -3.20 7.86
CA THR A 119 -4.23 -3.09 6.64
C THR A 119 -3.38 -3.23 5.40
N GLY A 120 -2.15 -2.68 5.39
CA GLY A 120 -1.24 -2.79 4.27
C GLY A 120 -0.79 -4.21 3.98
N ILE A 121 -0.49 -5.01 5.01
CA ILE A 121 -0.17 -6.43 4.84
C ILE A 121 -1.37 -7.19 4.27
N VAL A 122 -2.57 -6.94 4.79
CA VAL A 122 -3.80 -7.59 4.31
C VAL A 122 -4.07 -7.23 2.85
N VAL A 123 -4.09 -5.93 2.53
CA VAL A 123 -4.35 -5.44 1.17
C VAL A 123 -3.27 -5.91 0.21
N ALA A 124 -1.98 -5.79 0.55
CA ALA A 124 -0.88 -6.25 -0.29
C ALA A 124 -1.01 -7.75 -0.61
N THR A 125 -1.39 -8.55 0.38
CA THR A 125 -1.61 -10.00 0.20
C THR A 125 -2.78 -10.28 -0.73
N LEU A 126 -3.91 -9.56 -0.57
CA LEU A 126 -5.06 -9.67 -1.47
C LEU A 126 -4.73 -9.23 -2.90
N LEU A 127 -4.03 -8.10 -3.07
CA LEU A 127 -3.60 -7.59 -4.37
C LEU A 127 -2.61 -8.54 -5.05
N TRP A 128 -1.66 -9.08 -4.30
CA TRP A 128 -0.69 -10.04 -4.78
C TRP A 128 -1.38 -11.33 -5.26
N LEU A 129 -2.32 -11.86 -4.47
CA LEU A 129 -3.09 -13.06 -4.83
C LEU A 129 -3.97 -12.82 -6.05
N THR A 130 -4.74 -11.74 -6.07
CA THR A 130 -5.65 -11.41 -7.18
C THR A 130 -4.89 -11.14 -8.47
N SER A 131 -3.80 -10.37 -8.41
CA SER A 131 -3.02 -10.05 -9.61
C SER A 131 -2.36 -11.28 -10.21
N ASN A 132 -1.73 -12.13 -9.38
CA ASN A 132 -1.05 -13.33 -9.87
C ASN A 132 -2.00 -14.46 -10.28
N ARG A 133 -3.24 -14.49 -9.78
CA ARG A 133 -4.23 -15.52 -10.15
C ARG A 133 -5.14 -15.13 -11.30
N LEU A 134 -5.50 -13.84 -11.41
CA LEU A 134 -6.58 -13.39 -12.31
C LEU A 134 -6.09 -12.46 -13.42
N LEU A 135 -5.03 -11.69 -13.18
CA LEU A 135 -4.64 -10.57 -14.03
C LEU A 135 -3.41 -10.84 -14.89
N LEU A 136 -2.68 -11.95 -14.71
CA LEU A 136 -1.50 -12.26 -15.54
C LEU A 136 -1.89 -12.50 -17.01
N SER A 137 -1.08 -11.97 -17.92
CA SER A 137 -1.13 -12.30 -19.34
C SER A 137 -0.90 -13.79 -19.57
N PRO A 138 -1.62 -14.43 -20.52
CA PRO A 138 -1.28 -15.78 -20.98
C PRO A 138 0.16 -15.84 -21.48
N PRO A 139 0.88 -16.95 -21.25
CA PRO A 139 2.27 -17.09 -21.67
C PRO A 139 2.38 -17.01 -23.20
N SER A 140 3.06 -15.98 -23.70
CA SER A 140 3.48 -15.84 -25.08
C SER A 140 5.00 -15.99 -25.18
N HIS A 141 5.53 -16.20 -26.39
CA HIS A 141 6.98 -16.20 -26.66
C HIS A 141 7.68 -14.87 -26.24
N SER A 142 6.91 -13.82 -25.94
CA SER A 142 7.37 -12.48 -25.54
C SER A 142 7.24 -12.19 -24.03
N THR A 143 6.57 -13.03 -23.24
CA THR A 143 6.47 -12.86 -21.78
C THR A 143 7.47 -13.80 -21.09
N PRO A 144 8.60 -13.28 -20.56
CA PRO A 144 9.59 -14.11 -19.87
C PRO A 144 9.04 -14.70 -18.57
N ALA A 145 9.73 -15.71 -18.04
CA ALA A 145 9.44 -16.41 -16.78
C ALA A 145 9.36 -15.50 -15.54
N ASP A 146 9.75 -14.22 -15.65
CA ASP A 146 9.71 -13.20 -14.60
C ASP A 146 8.40 -12.38 -14.56
N SER A 147 7.33 -12.86 -15.20
CA SER A 147 6.04 -12.17 -15.30
C SER A 147 5.16 -12.44 -14.06
N PHE A 148 5.62 -12.06 -12.87
CA PHE A 148 4.83 -12.14 -11.65
C PHE A 148 4.88 -10.83 -10.86
N VAL A 149 3.82 -10.55 -10.11
CA VAL A 149 3.77 -9.40 -9.21
C VAL A 149 4.52 -9.74 -7.93
N GLU A 150 5.54 -8.94 -7.61
CA GLU A 150 6.28 -9.03 -6.36
C GLU A 150 5.39 -8.59 -5.18
N TRP A 151 5.37 -9.32 -4.06
CA TRP A 151 4.56 -8.94 -2.89
C TRP A 151 4.98 -7.56 -2.33
N ALA A 152 6.28 -7.27 -2.32
CA ALA A 152 6.81 -5.98 -1.88
C ALA A 152 6.29 -4.83 -2.77
N TYR A 153 6.12 -5.07 -4.08
CA TYR A 153 5.50 -4.09 -4.97
C TYR A 153 4.00 -3.89 -4.67
N ALA A 154 3.27 -4.97 -4.35
CA ALA A 154 1.86 -4.84 -3.94
C ALA A 154 1.71 -4.01 -2.65
N PHE A 155 2.65 -4.16 -1.71
CA PHE A 155 2.72 -3.32 -0.52
C PHE A 155 3.08 -1.86 -0.85
N ASP A 156 4.03 -1.62 -1.75
CA ASP A 156 4.35 -0.26 -2.25
C ASP A 156 3.13 0.43 -2.89
N VAL A 157 2.31 -0.32 -3.63
CA VAL A 157 1.07 0.20 -4.23
C VAL A 157 0.06 0.59 -3.15
N HIS A 158 -0.09 -0.22 -2.09
CA HIS A 158 -0.89 0.15 -0.91
C HIS A 158 -0.34 1.43 -0.26
N THR A 159 0.96 1.48 0.02
CA THR A 159 1.63 2.65 0.61
C THR A 159 1.36 3.93 -0.18
N ASN A 160 1.42 3.84 -1.51
CA ASN A 160 1.16 4.96 -2.40
C ASN A 160 -0.29 5.42 -2.38
N ALA A 161 -1.23 4.47 -2.40
CA ALA A 161 -2.66 4.76 -2.38
C ALA A 161 -3.14 5.25 -1.00
N PHE A 162 -2.48 4.80 0.08
CA PHE A 162 -2.80 5.18 1.45
C PHE A 162 -2.57 6.67 1.71
N PHE A 163 -1.55 7.28 1.11
CA PHE A 163 -1.22 8.68 1.38
C PHE A 163 -2.35 9.68 1.00
N PRO A 164 -2.95 9.63 -0.20
CA PRO A 164 -4.14 10.42 -0.51
C PRO A 164 -5.33 10.14 0.43
N LEU A 165 -5.56 8.86 0.79
CA LEU A 165 -6.61 8.49 1.75
C LEU A 165 -6.34 9.09 3.13
N TYR A 166 -5.07 9.09 3.57
CA TYR A 166 -4.62 9.72 4.80
C TYR A 166 -4.94 11.22 4.80
N LEU A 167 -4.61 11.93 3.72
CA LEU A 167 -4.94 13.36 3.61
C LEU A 167 -6.44 13.62 3.72
N ALA A 168 -7.28 12.76 3.15
CA ALA A 168 -8.73 12.91 3.20
C ALA A 168 -9.32 12.58 4.59
N LEU A 169 -9.01 11.41 5.14
CA LEU A 169 -9.67 10.90 6.35
C LEU A 169 -9.00 11.27 7.67
N TYR A 170 -7.69 11.54 7.66
CA TYR A 170 -6.95 11.88 8.88
C TYR A 170 -6.74 13.39 9.02
N LEU A 171 -6.54 14.12 7.91
CA LEU A 171 -6.37 15.57 7.94
C LEU A 171 -7.64 16.33 7.55
N ALA A 172 -8.18 16.14 6.34
CA ALA A 172 -9.33 16.93 5.88
C ALA A 172 -10.57 16.70 6.77
N GLN A 173 -10.80 15.46 7.20
CA GLN A 173 -11.86 15.13 8.16
C GLN A 173 -11.70 15.86 9.50
N LEU A 174 -10.48 16.04 9.99
CA LEU A 174 -10.21 16.75 11.24
C LEU A 174 -10.71 18.20 11.16
N PHE A 175 -10.48 18.88 10.03
CA PHE A 175 -10.99 20.22 9.79
C PHE A 175 -12.51 20.26 9.57
N LEU A 176 -13.09 19.18 9.03
CA LEU A 176 -14.52 19.05 8.77
C LEU A 176 -15.32 18.53 9.97
N LEU A 177 -14.66 18.14 11.05
CA LEU A 177 -15.27 17.60 12.28
C LEU A 177 -16.46 18.41 12.83
N PRO A 178 -16.41 19.76 12.95
CA PRO A 178 -17.56 20.54 13.42
C PRO A 178 -18.77 20.53 12.47
N ILE A 179 -18.55 20.14 11.20
CA ILE A 179 -19.61 19.96 10.22
C ILE A 179 -20.12 18.52 10.32
N VAL A 180 -19.23 17.54 10.27
CA VAL A 180 -19.54 16.11 10.20
C VAL A 180 -20.33 15.59 11.41
N LEU A 181 -20.09 16.15 12.60
CA LEU A 181 -20.78 15.73 13.83
C LEU A 181 -22.21 16.28 13.98
N LYS A 182 -22.64 17.25 13.15
CA LYS A 182 -23.99 17.83 13.22
C LYS A 182 -25.02 16.88 12.60
N ASP A 183 -26.21 16.85 13.20
CA ASP A 183 -27.33 15.98 12.78
C ASP A 183 -28.16 16.55 11.61
N ASN A 184 -27.48 17.21 10.66
CA ASN A 184 -28.11 17.76 9.46
C ASN A 184 -27.87 16.84 8.26
N TRP A 185 -28.85 16.76 7.36
CA TRP A 185 -28.71 15.97 6.13
C TRP A 185 -27.51 16.43 5.27
N VAL A 186 -27.25 17.74 5.20
CA VAL A 186 -26.08 18.28 4.48
C VAL A 186 -24.76 17.80 5.11
N CYS A 187 -24.71 17.70 6.44
CA CYS A 187 -23.52 17.23 7.15
C CYS A 187 -23.29 15.74 6.95
N LEU A 188 -24.37 14.95 6.93
CA LEU A 188 -24.33 13.55 6.51
C LEU A 188 -23.81 13.41 5.08
N TRP A 189 -24.35 14.20 4.15
CA TRP A 189 -23.92 14.18 2.75
C TRP A 189 -22.42 14.52 2.60
N VAL A 190 -21.95 15.58 3.27
CA VAL A 190 -20.53 15.98 3.26
C VAL A 190 -19.64 14.87 3.83
N GLY A 191 -19.99 14.31 5.00
CA GLY A 191 -19.24 13.23 5.63
C GLY A 191 -19.18 11.97 4.77
N ASN A 192 -20.32 11.52 4.25
CA ASN A 192 -20.37 10.32 3.41
C ASN A 192 -19.67 10.54 2.07
N THR A 193 -19.73 11.76 1.49
CA THR A 193 -19.01 12.11 0.26
C THR A 193 -17.51 12.11 0.48
N LEU A 194 -17.02 12.59 1.64
CA LEU A 194 -15.61 12.53 2.00
C LEU A 194 -15.11 11.08 2.05
N TYR A 195 -15.85 10.18 2.69
CA TYR A 195 -15.52 8.74 2.74
C TYR A 195 -15.55 8.09 1.35
N LEU A 196 -16.58 8.36 0.56
CA LEU A 196 -16.67 7.90 -0.84
C LEU A 196 -15.44 8.36 -1.63
N ALA A 197 -15.09 9.65 -1.56
CA ALA A 197 -13.97 10.21 -2.28
C ALA A 197 -12.64 9.58 -1.85
N ALA A 198 -12.41 9.44 -0.53
CA ALA A 198 -11.19 8.85 0.01
C ALA A 198 -10.99 7.39 -0.45
N PHE A 199 -12.02 6.55 -0.33
CA PHE A 199 -11.92 5.16 -0.77
C PHE A 199 -11.88 5.03 -2.29
N ALA A 200 -12.55 5.92 -3.03
CA ALA A 200 -12.48 5.94 -4.48
C ALA A 200 -11.07 6.29 -4.97
N GLN A 201 -10.45 7.32 -4.37
CA GLN A 201 -9.06 7.70 -4.64
C GLN A 201 -8.08 6.58 -4.29
N TYR A 202 -8.29 5.91 -3.16
CA TYR A 202 -7.48 4.76 -2.75
C TYR A 202 -7.56 3.61 -3.77
N THR A 203 -8.78 3.24 -4.17
CA THR A 203 -9.01 2.18 -5.17
C THR A 203 -8.40 2.54 -6.53
N TYR A 204 -8.55 3.80 -6.96
CA TYR A 204 -7.94 4.30 -8.19
C TYR A 204 -6.39 4.31 -8.11
N GLY A 205 -5.82 4.65 -6.95
CA GLY A 205 -4.38 4.58 -6.71
C GLY A 205 -3.84 3.15 -6.84
N ILE A 206 -4.56 2.17 -6.29
CA ILE A 206 -4.24 0.74 -6.47
C ILE A 206 -4.26 0.36 -7.94
N TYR A 207 -5.35 0.69 -8.65
CA TYR A 207 -5.49 0.42 -10.06
C TYR A 207 -4.33 1.01 -10.86
N LEU A 208 -4.02 2.28 -10.65
CA LEU A 208 -2.96 2.96 -11.39
C LEU A 208 -1.58 2.36 -11.13
N GLY A 209 -1.33 1.87 -9.91
CA GLY A 209 -0.11 1.17 -9.58
C GLY A 209 0.03 -0.15 -10.31
N LEU A 210 -0.95 -1.02 -10.20
CA LEU A 210 -0.88 -2.31 -10.87
C LEU A 210 -0.94 -2.17 -12.40
N ASN A 211 -1.68 -1.20 -12.93
CA ASN A 211 -1.75 -0.93 -14.37
C ASN A 211 -0.43 -0.40 -14.97
N ALA A 212 0.56 -0.05 -14.14
CA ALA A 212 1.92 0.26 -14.61
C ALA A 212 2.70 -1.00 -15.04
N LEU A 213 2.25 -2.19 -14.64
CA LEU A 213 2.89 -3.46 -14.97
C LEU A 213 2.42 -3.94 -16.36
N PRO A 214 3.31 -4.07 -17.34
CA PRO A 214 2.94 -4.36 -18.73
C PRO A 214 2.42 -5.80 -18.96
N PHE A 215 2.61 -6.69 -17.98
CA PHE A 215 2.20 -8.10 -18.04
C PHE A 215 0.86 -8.37 -17.34
N LEU A 216 0.20 -7.33 -16.80
CA LEU A 216 -1.15 -7.44 -16.26
C LEU A 216 -2.18 -7.08 -17.34
N VAL A 217 -3.14 -7.97 -17.56
CA VAL A 217 -4.29 -7.80 -18.45
C VAL A 217 -5.54 -7.66 -17.58
N ARG A 218 -6.55 -6.92 -18.08
CA ARG A 218 -7.84 -6.71 -17.40
C ARG A 218 -7.69 -6.07 -16.01
N SER A 219 -6.69 -5.20 -15.84
CA SER A 219 -6.48 -4.40 -14.62
C SER A 219 -7.72 -3.60 -14.21
N GLU A 220 -8.65 -3.33 -15.13
CA GLU A 220 -9.96 -2.72 -14.89
C GLU A 220 -10.79 -3.45 -13.81
N LEU A 221 -10.58 -4.76 -13.61
CA LEU A 221 -11.24 -5.52 -12.54
C LEU A 221 -10.88 -5.01 -11.14
N LEU A 222 -9.73 -4.35 -10.97
CA LEU A 222 -9.34 -3.73 -9.71
C LEU A 222 -10.21 -2.54 -9.33
N LEU A 223 -10.95 -1.95 -10.28
CA LEU A 223 -11.93 -0.89 -10.04
C LEU A 223 -13.29 -1.44 -9.59
N SER A 224 -13.51 -2.76 -9.67
CA SER A 224 -14.79 -3.38 -9.29
C SER A 224 -15.27 -3.06 -7.86
N PRO A 225 -14.41 -2.85 -6.83
CA PRO A 225 -14.87 -2.44 -5.51
C PRO A 225 -15.56 -1.06 -5.47
N LEU A 226 -15.37 -0.21 -6.48
CA LEU A 226 -16.05 1.08 -6.56
C LEU A 226 -17.58 0.95 -6.71
N LEU A 227 -18.06 -0.11 -7.37
CA LEU A 227 -19.49 -0.33 -7.57
C LEU A 227 -20.24 -0.57 -6.25
N PRO A 228 -19.90 -1.59 -5.44
CA PRO A 228 -20.58 -1.78 -4.15
C PRO A 228 -20.33 -0.60 -3.21
N LEU A 229 -19.18 0.08 -3.31
CA LEU A 229 -18.89 1.27 -2.51
C LEU A 229 -19.81 2.44 -2.86
N PHE A 230 -20.04 2.69 -4.14
CA PHE A 230 -20.98 3.71 -4.60
C PHE A 230 -22.42 3.34 -4.20
N THR A 231 -22.81 2.07 -4.34
CA THR A 231 -24.12 1.60 -3.86
C THR A 231 -24.28 1.82 -2.36
N ALA A 232 -23.29 1.47 -1.55
CA ALA A 232 -23.30 1.68 -0.11
C ALA A 232 -23.38 3.18 0.24
N TYR A 233 -22.69 4.04 -0.52
CA TYR A 233 -22.81 5.50 -0.38
C TYR A 233 -24.26 5.96 -0.59
N ILE A 234 -24.91 5.56 -1.70
CA ILE A 234 -26.32 5.94 -1.96
C ILE A 234 -27.24 5.46 -0.83
N ILE A 235 -27.06 4.23 -0.34
CA ILE A 235 -27.86 3.70 0.77
C ILE A 235 -27.61 4.50 2.05
N SER A 236 -26.36 4.86 2.34
CA SER A 236 -26.03 5.62 3.54
C SER A 236 -26.67 7.02 3.59
N LEU A 237 -26.98 7.62 2.42
CA LEU A 237 -27.68 8.90 2.35
C LEU A 237 -29.13 8.86 2.89
N LEU A 238 -29.67 7.67 3.17
CA LEU A 238 -30.99 7.48 3.80
C LEU A 238 -31.01 7.76 5.31
N GLY A 239 -29.88 8.15 5.90
CA GLY A 239 -29.79 8.54 7.31
C GLY A 239 -28.60 7.96 8.07
N PHE A 240 -27.72 7.21 7.42
CA PHE A 240 -26.52 6.66 8.05
C PHE A 240 -25.30 7.56 7.81
N ASN A 241 -24.89 8.30 8.85
CA ASN A 241 -23.67 9.11 8.82
C ASN A 241 -22.45 8.22 9.10
N VAL A 242 -21.74 7.84 8.03
CA VAL A 242 -20.57 6.94 8.09
C VAL A 242 -19.47 7.54 8.96
N ALA A 243 -19.20 8.83 8.78
CA ALA A 243 -18.12 9.50 9.47
C ALA A 243 -18.38 9.59 10.98
N LYS A 244 -19.60 9.91 11.41
CA LYS A 244 -19.99 9.90 12.83
C LYS A 244 -19.87 8.50 13.43
N HIS A 245 -20.33 7.48 12.69
CA HIS A 245 -20.25 6.08 13.15
C HIS A 245 -18.80 5.59 13.30
N VAL A 246 -17.94 5.90 12.32
CA VAL A 246 -16.52 5.53 12.37
C VAL A 246 -15.81 6.27 13.51
N LEU A 247 -16.06 7.56 13.70
CA LEU A 247 -15.48 8.33 14.80
C LEU A 247 -15.92 7.80 16.17
N ALA A 248 -17.19 7.41 16.32
CA ALA A 248 -17.70 6.80 17.55
C ALA A 248 -16.99 5.47 17.87
N ILE A 249 -16.83 4.58 16.87
CA ILE A 249 -16.12 3.31 17.05
C ILE A 249 -14.63 3.54 17.35
N TYR A 250 -14.02 4.50 16.67
CA TYR A 250 -12.59 4.71 16.73
C TYR A 250 -12.15 5.39 18.03
N PHE A 251 -12.86 6.44 18.46
CA PHE A 251 -12.50 7.26 19.62
C PHE A 251 -13.39 7.02 20.85
N GLY A 252 -14.38 6.13 20.76
CA GLY A 252 -15.27 5.78 21.88
C GLY A 252 -16.25 6.88 22.30
N SER A 253 -16.60 7.78 21.38
CA SER A 253 -17.52 8.91 21.59
C SER A 253 -18.98 8.56 21.36
#